data_AF-A0A090T2L9-F1
#
_entry.id   AF-A0A090T2L9-F1
#
_cell.length_a   1.000
_cell.length_b   1.000
_cell.length_c   1.000
_cell.angle_alpha   90.00
_cell.angle_beta   90.00
_cell.angle_gamma   90.00
#
_symmetry.space_group_name_H-M   'P 1'
#
loop_
_entity.id
_entity.type
_entity.pdbx_description
1 polymer ?
#
loop_
_entity_poly.entity_id
_entity_poly.type
_entity_poly.pdbx_seq_one_letter_code
_entity_poly.pdbx_strand_id
1 'polypeptide(L)'
;MPLTTWHFGGDEAKNIKKLGGYQDVSTKAKVLGKGEIELSAEHHPFEKSPKCQALIADNTVDSVEALPSYFAKQVAKVAEELNVGAFQAWQDGLKTAHSAADFATKQTRVNFWDTLYWGGSTSAYQWANKGYQVIISSPDYLYMDFPYEFDPKERGYYWATRYNHSRKMFAFAPDNLPQNAETSFDRDGNGFSAKGSVEATPFYGMSAQLWSETVRTDAQYEYMVFPRVIAAAERAWHKAEWEQDYQASRAYSQESNYVDDATFTQDFNRFANALGQRELNKLAKADVQYRLPVPGAVVKEGKLYMNSGFPGIALQYSVDRGENWQNYEPNHAPNVSGEIWIRSVDYQVQRASRVTRLTTEN
;
A
#
# COMPACT_ATOMS: atom_id res chain seq x y z
N MET A 1 -19.89 12.29 -20.20
CA MET A 1 -20.38 12.64 -18.84
C MET A 1 -19.65 13.88 -18.39
N PRO A 2 -20.29 14.86 -17.72
CA PRO A 2 -19.57 16.01 -17.17
C PRO A 2 -18.56 15.54 -16.11
N LEU A 3 -17.42 16.24 -16.02
CA LEU A 3 -16.42 15.96 -14.98
C LEU A 3 -16.97 16.41 -13.63
N THR A 4 -17.16 15.48 -12.69
CA THR A 4 -17.73 15.77 -11.36
C THR A 4 -16.68 15.95 -10.28
N THR A 5 -15.43 15.56 -10.55
CA THR A 5 -14.32 15.67 -9.60
C THR A 5 -13.05 16.03 -10.36
N TRP A 6 -12.36 17.08 -9.93
CA TRP A 6 -11.03 17.42 -10.41
C TRP A 6 -9.99 16.87 -9.43
N HIS A 7 -9.18 15.92 -9.88
CA HIS A 7 -8.02 15.47 -9.11
C HIS A 7 -6.82 16.36 -9.44
N PHE A 8 -6.40 17.14 -8.46
CA PHE A 8 -5.21 17.96 -8.50
C PHE A 8 -3.98 17.04 -8.38
N GLY A 9 -3.38 16.76 -9.55
CA GLY A 9 -2.19 15.93 -9.64
C GLY A 9 -0.98 16.63 -9.00
N GLY A 10 -0.45 16.03 -7.94
CA GLY A 10 0.81 16.44 -7.31
C GLY A 10 0.86 16.15 -5.80
N ASP A 11 1.93 15.51 -5.36
CA ASP A 11 2.46 15.63 -3.99
C ASP A 11 2.95 17.08 -3.80
N GLU A 12 3.14 17.52 -2.55
CA GLU A 12 3.81 18.78 -2.27
C GLU A 12 5.13 18.89 -3.07
N ALA A 13 5.37 20.05 -3.69
CA ALA A 13 6.69 20.35 -4.23
C ALA A 13 7.69 20.40 -3.06
N LYS A 14 8.54 19.37 -2.95
CA LYS A 14 9.54 19.24 -1.90
C LYS A 14 10.94 19.31 -2.48
N ASN A 15 11.83 20.03 -1.82
CA ASN A 15 13.27 19.85 -2.05
C ASN A 15 13.71 18.61 -1.25
N ILE A 16 13.97 17.50 -1.95
CA ILE A 16 14.36 16.21 -1.34
C ILE A 16 15.62 16.31 -0.46
N LYS A 17 16.42 17.35 -0.65
CA LYS A 17 17.61 17.63 0.16
C LYS A 17 17.28 18.26 1.51
N LYS A 18 16.18 18.99 1.65
CA LYS A 18 15.83 19.79 2.85
C LYS A 18 14.96 19.09 3.91
N LEU A 19 14.79 17.77 3.82
CA LEU A 19 13.88 17.00 4.68
C LEU A 19 14.54 15.74 5.25
N GLY A 20 13.78 14.65 5.43
CA GLY A 20 14.24 13.43 6.10
C GLY A 20 15.44 12.72 5.46
N GLY A 21 15.77 13.02 4.20
CA GLY A 21 16.77 12.31 3.40
C GLY A 21 18.24 12.64 3.72
N TYR A 22 18.58 13.89 4.02
CA TYR A 22 19.95 14.34 4.30
C TYR A 22 20.03 15.06 5.64
N GLN A 23 21.21 15.05 6.26
CA GLN A 23 21.49 15.79 7.49
C GLN A 23 22.50 16.90 7.24
N ASP A 24 22.48 17.93 8.08
CA ASP A 24 23.42 19.04 7.91
C ASP A 24 24.86 18.61 8.25
N VAL A 25 25.85 19.13 7.52
CA VAL A 25 27.27 18.92 7.82
C VAL A 25 27.65 19.36 9.23
N SER A 26 26.97 20.35 9.81
CA SER A 26 27.17 20.81 11.19
C SER A 26 26.48 19.95 12.26
N THR A 27 25.63 18.99 11.86
CA THR A 27 24.92 18.10 12.80
C THR A 27 25.92 17.29 13.64
N LYS A 28 25.93 17.47 14.96
CA LYS A 28 26.90 16.78 15.84
C LYS A 28 26.65 15.28 15.97
N ALA A 29 25.38 14.88 16.14
CA ALA A 29 24.99 13.48 16.26
C ALA A 29 24.55 12.96 14.88
N LYS A 30 25.51 12.42 14.12
CA LYS A 30 25.24 11.90 12.78
C LYS A 30 24.40 10.63 12.84
N VAL A 31 23.35 10.58 12.02
CA VAL A 31 22.59 9.35 11.76
C VAL A 31 23.33 8.54 10.70
N LEU A 32 23.72 7.32 11.04
CA LEU A 32 24.41 6.41 10.12
C LEU A 32 23.55 6.15 8.88
N GLY A 33 24.16 6.20 7.70
CA GLY A 33 23.48 6.00 6.42
C GLY A 33 22.68 7.21 5.92
N LYS A 34 22.52 8.27 6.73
CA LYS A 34 21.94 9.54 6.28
C LYS A 34 23.07 10.41 5.70
N GLY A 35 22.99 10.70 4.40
CA GLY A 35 23.99 11.53 3.71
C GLY A 35 24.09 12.93 4.30
N GLU A 36 25.25 13.59 4.15
CA GLU A 36 25.52 14.92 4.70
C GLU A 36 25.58 15.99 3.60
N ILE A 37 24.94 17.13 3.83
CA ILE A 37 24.98 18.30 2.94
C ILE A 37 24.95 19.62 3.75
N GLU A 38 25.30 20.73 3.12
CA GLU A 38 25.13 22.07 3.68
C GLU A 38 23.66 22.51 3.51
N LEU A 39 22.80 22.29 4.50
CA LEU A 39 21.36 22.60 4.38
C LEU A 39 21.10 24.11 4.25
N SER A 40 22.01 24.93 4.76
CA SER A 40 21.95 26.39 4.67
C SER A 40 22.02 26.89 3.21
N ALA A 41 22.65 26.12 2.31
CA ALA A 41 22.77 26.44 0.89
C ALA A 41 21.56 26.00 0.05
N GLU A 42 20.68 25.19 0.63
CA GLU A 42 19.49 24.68 -0.05
C GLU A 42 18.30 25.63 0.16
N HIS A 43 17.30 25.55 -0.72
CA HIS A 43 16.13 26.43 -0.70
C HIS A 43 14.83 25.64 -0.81
N HIS A 44 13.74 26.21 -0.30
CA HIS A 44 12.40 25.68 -0.55
C HIS A 44 12.01 25.94 -2.01
N PRO A 45 11.14 25.12 -2.62
CA PRO A 45 10.60 25.41 -3.94
C PRO A 45 9.98 26.81 -4.00
N PHE A 46 10.38 27.58 -5.01
CA PHE A 46 9.95 28.96 -5.24
C PHE A 46 10.41 30.01 -4.21
N GLU A 47 11.25 29.67 -3.23
CA GLU A 47 11.73 30.61 -2.20
C GLU A 47 12.41 31.86 -2.80
N LYS A 48 13.14 31.68 -3.90
CA LYS A 48 13.84 32.78 -4.61
C LYS A 48 13.07 33.34 -5.80
N SER A 49 11.81 32.95 -5.99
CA SER A 49 10.96 33.52 -7.03
C SER A 49 10.51 34.92 -6.63
N PRO A 50 10.86 35.99 -7.38
CA PRO A 50 10.43 37.35 -7.05
C PRO A 50 8.91 37.51 -7.01
N LYS A 51 8.19 36.72 -7.82
CA LYS A 51 6.72 36.70 -7.83
C LYS A 51 6.14 36.08 -6.56
N CYS A 52 6.72 34.98 -6.07
CA CYS A 52 6.28 34.38 -4.82
C CYS A 52 6.65 35.23 -3.60
N GLN A 53 7.83 35.86 -3.64
CA GLN A 53 8.23 36.82 -2.61
C GLN A 53 7.27 38.02 -2.54
N ALA A 54 6.78 38.51 -3.67
CA ALA A 54 5.77 39.58 -3.70
C ALA A 54 4.45 39.16 -3.04
N LEU A 55 3.95 37.95 -3.34
CA LEU A 55 2.73 37.40 -2.71
C LEU A 55 2.86 37.21 -1.19
N ILE A 56 4.07 36.99 -0.70
CA ILE A 56 4.33 36.88 0.74
C ILE A 56 4.44 38.28 1.35
N ALA A 57 5.15 39.20 0.68
CA ALA A 57 5.34 40.56 1.15
C ALA A 57 4.03 41.37 1.25
N ASP A 58 3.03 41.07 0.41
CA ASP A 58 1.71 41.71 0.48
C ASP A 58 0.69 40.96 1.36
N ASN A 59 1.10 39.87 2.03
CA ASN A 59 0.28 38.99 2.87
C ASN A 59 -0.83 38.22 2.12
N THR A 60 -0.72 38.04 0.80
CA THR A 60 -1.59 37.12 0.06
C THR A 60 -1.34 35.66 0.45
N VAL A 61 -0.08 35.31 0.77
CA VAL A 61 0.35 33.98 1.22
C VAL A 61 1.24 34.12 2.46
N ASP A 62 0.94 33.37 3.52
CA ASP A 62 1.63 33.52 4.81
C ASP A 62 3.13 33.22 4.75
N SER A 63 3.54 32.23 3.96
CA SER A 63 4.93 31.79 3.85
C SER A 63 5.19 30.99 2.57
N VAL A 64 6.46 30.65 2.31
CA VAL A 64 6.84 29.79 1.18
C VAL A 64 6.20 28.41 1.30
N GLU A 65 6.09 27.88 2.52
CA GLU A 65 5.44 26.60 2.84
C GLU A 65 3.92 26.64 2.63
N ALA A 66 3.30 27.82 2.62
CA ALA A 66 1.88 28.00 2.36
C ALA A 66 1.54 28.10 0.86
N LEU A 67 2.54 28.29 -0.01
CA LEU A 67 2.34 28.38 -1.47
C LEU A 67 1.59 27.18 -2.08
N PRO A 68 1.87 25.90 -1.70
CA PRO A 68 1.14 24.76 -2.25
C PRO A 68 -0.36 24.81 -1.97
N SER A 69 -0.76 25.06 -0.71
CA SER A 69 -2.18 25.13 -0.37
C SER A 69 -2.85 26.39 -0.93
N TYR A 70 -2.15 27.52 -1.01
CA TYR A 70 -2.66 28.70 -1.74
C TYR A 70 -2.97 28.35 -3.20
N PHE A 71 -2.04 27.70 -3.90
CA PHE A 71 -2.24 27.30 -5.29
C PHE A 71 -3.40 26.30 -5.43
N ALA A 72 -3.52 25.32 -4.52
CA ALA A 72 -4.65 24.40 -4.48
C ALA A 72 -6.00 25.13 -4.32
N LYS A 73 -6.07 26.17 -3.48
CA LYS A 73 -7.29 27.02 -3.35
C LYS A 73 -7.62 27.72 -4.67
N GLN A 74 -6.63 28.22 -5.42
CA GLN A 74 -6.85 28.82 -6.73
C GLN A 74 -7.37 27.79 -7.75
N VAL A 75 -6.82 26.58 -7.76
CA VAL A 75 -7.30 25.51 -8.65
C VAL A 75 -8.72 25.08 -8.30
N ALA A 76 -9.05 24.95 -7.01
CA ALA A 76 -10.41 24.65 -6.57
C ALA A 76 -11.41 25.74 -7.00
N LYS A 77 -11.01 27.01 -6.97
CA LYS A 77 -11.83 28.11 -7.49
C LYS A 77 -12.13 27.95 -8.99
N VAL A 78 -11.12 27.64 -9.79
CA VAL A 78 -11.30 27.37 -11.23
C VAL A 78 -12.21 26.15 -11.46
N ALA A 79 -12.05 25.10 -10.66
CA ALA A 79 -12.91 23.91 -10.73
C ALA A 79 -14.38 24.25 -10.47
N GLU A 80 -14.67 25.06 -9.44
CA GLU A 80 -16.03 25.51 -9.14
C GLU A 80 -16.60 26.42 -10.24
N GLU A 81 -15.81 27.36 -10.79
CA GLU A 81 -16.22 28.20 -11.93
C GLU A 81 -16.60 27.38 -13.18
N LEU A 82 -15.99 26.20 -13.34
CA LEU A 82 -16.31 25.21 -14.38
C LEU A 82 -17.42 24.23 -13.99
N ASN A 83 -18.09 24.43 -12.85
CA ASN A 83 -19.14 23.58 -12.29
C ASN A 83 -18.66 22.15 -11.94
N VAL A 84 -17.39 21.98 -11.57
CA VAL A 84 -16.84 20.72 -11.06
C VAL A 84 -16.99 20.70 -9.54
N GLY A 85 -18.00 19.98 -9.04
CA GLY A 85 -18.45 20.07 -7.65
C GLY A 85 -17.52 19.46 -6.57
N ALA A 86 -16.44 18.78 -6.97
CA ALA A 86 -15.47 18.23 -6.03
C ALA A 86 -14.03 18.47 -6.48
N PHE A 87 -13.19 18.88 -5.54
CA PHE A 87 -11.74 18.96 -5.67
C PHE A 87 -11.08 17.83 -4.86
N GLN A 88 -10.07 17.17 -5.40
CA GLN A 88 -9.33 16.10 -4.72
C GLN A 88 -7.83 16.29 -4.87
N ALA A 89 -7.05 16.04 -3.82
CA ALA A 89 -5.58 16.11 -3.86
C ALA A 89 -4.93 15.06 -2.94
N TRP A 90 -3.62 14.87 -3.04
CA TRP A 90 -2.84 14.23 -1.96
C TRP A 90 -2.83 15.14 -0.73
N GLN A 91 -2.98 14.59 0.50
CA GLN A 91 -3.31 15.42 1.66
C GLN A 91 -2.26 16.51 1.95
N ASP A 92 -1.00 16.23 1.70
CA ASP A 92 0.11 17.12 2.02
C ASP A 92 0.12 18.42 1.21
N GLY A 93 -0.45 18.42 -0.01
CA GLY A 93 -0.67 19.63 -0.80
C GLY A 93 -1.62 20.63 -0.13
N LEU A 94 -2.47 20.17 0.81
CA LEU A 94 -3.49 20.97 1.49
C LEU A 94 -3.16 21.22 2.98
N LYS A 95 -1.98 20.79 3.45
CA LYS A 95 -1.67 20.70 4.89
C LYS A 95 -1.70 22.04 5.63
N THR A 96 -1.47 23.16 4.94
CA THR A 96 -1.48 24.50 5.54
C THR A 96 -2.84 25.17 5.46
N ALA A 97 -3.81 24.60 4.73
CA ALA A 97 -5.20 25.04 4.80
C ALA A 97 -5.82 24.67 6.16
N HIS A 98 -6.70 25.53 6.68
CA HIS A 98 -7.29 25.32 8.00
C HIS A 98 -8.29 24.16 7.99
N SER A 99 -9.13 24.12 6.96
CA SER A 99 -10.19 23.12 6.80
C SER A 99 -10.62 22.98 5.35
N ALA A 100 -11.48 22.00 5.06
CA ALA A 100 -12.11 21.85 3.75
C ALA A 100 -12.95 23.09 3.33
N ALA A 101 -13.41 23.90 4.28
CA ALA A 101 -14.19 25.11 4.03
C ALA A 101 -13.36 26.26 3.42
N ASP A 102 -12.03 26.14 3.41
CA ASP A 102 -11.15 27.11 2.76
C ASP A 102 -11.19 27.03 1.22
N PHE A 103 -11.83 25.99 0.67
CA PHE A 103 -11.87 25.70 -0.77
C PHE A 103 -13.23 26.07 -1.35
N ALA A 104 -13.23 26.58 -2.58
CA ALA A 104 -14.44 27.06 -3.25
C ALA A 104 -15.41 25.93 -3.65
N THR A 105 -14.89 24.72 -3.90
CA THR A 105 -15.70 23.57 -4.29
C THR A 105 -16.56 23.05 -3.15
N LYS A 106 -17.78 22.60 -3.46
CA LYS A 106 -18.72 22.03 -2.47
C LYS A 106 -18.15 20.85 -1.68
N GLN A 107 -17.27 20.07 -2.30
CA GLN A 107 -16.61 18.92 -1.67
C GLN A 107 -15.10 19.01 -1.88
N THR A 108 -14.35 18.82 -0.81
CA THR A 108 -12.88 18.76 -0.84
C THR A 108 -12.44 17.40 -0.30
N ARG A 109 -11.81 16.62 -1.16
CA ARG A 109 -11.34 15.26 -0.89
C ARG A 109 -9.83 15.22 -0.73
N VAL A 110 -9.36 14.29 0.08
CA VAL A 110 -7.92 13.99 0.19
C VAL A 110 -7.68 12.51 -0.01
N ASN A 111 -6.72 12.15 -0.86
CA ASN A 111 -6.07 10.86 -0.78
C ASN A 111 -5.13 10.90 0.42
N PHE A 112 -5.47 10.16 1.48
CA PHE A 112 -4.68 10.08 2.70
C PHE A 112 -3.61 8.99 2.60
N TRP A 113 -2.33 9.38 2.55
CA TRP A 113 -1.21 8.50 2.23
C TRP A 113 -0.11 8.42 3.31
N ASP A 114 -0.38 8.84 4.55
CA ASP A 114 0.56 8.56 5.64
C ASP A 114 0.55 7.05 5.98
N THR A 115 1.70 6.53 6.40
CA THR A 115 1.81 5.18 6.96
C THR A 115 1.26 5.13 8.38
N LEU A 116 0.67 4.01 8.76
CA LEU A 116 0.04 3.85 10.07
C LEU A 116 1.08 3.87 11.20
N TYR A 117 2.21 3.20 11.00
CA TYR A 117 3.27 3.09 11.99
C TYR A 117 4.04 4.41 12.23
N TRP A 118 3.85 5.43 11.37
CA TRP A 118 4.32 6.80 11.61
C TRP A 118 3.20 7.78 12.00
N GLY A 119 2.13 7.26 12.60
CA GLY A 119 1.05 8.09 13.17
C GLY A 119 -0.13 8.33 12.23
N GLY A 120 -0.10 7.76 11.02
CA GLY A 120 -1.19 7.86 10.04
C GLY A 120 -2.54 7.39 10.57
N SER A 121 -2.53 6.44 11.51
CA SER A 121 -3.72 5.93 12.18
C SER A 121 -4.50 6.99 12.97
N THR A 122 -3.85 8.08 13.38
CA THR A 122 -4.50 9.22 14.04
C THR A 122 -4.68 10.39 13.07
N SER A 123 -3.66 10.73 12.28
CA SER A 123 -3.72 11.92 11.42
C SER A 123 -4.84 11.81 10.37
N ALA A 124 -5.21 10.62 9.91
CA ALA A 124 -6.36 10.43 9.01
C ALA A 124 -7.68 10.98 9.58
N TYR A 125 -7.97 10.69 10.84
CA TYR A 125 -9.18 11.20 11.50
C TYR A 125 -9.10 12.71 11.74
N GLN A 126 -7.90 13.27 11.96
CA GLN A 126 -7.72 14.72 12.05
C GLN A 126 -8.04 15.42 10.72
N TRP A 127 -7.70 14.81 9.58
CA TRP A 127 -8.13 15.27 8.26
C TRP A 127 -9.65 15.20 8.11
N ALA A 128 -10.27 14.08 8.48
CA ALA A 128 -11.72 13.94 8.42
C ALA A 128 -12.43 14.99 9.30
N ASN A 129 -11.93 15.23 10.51
CA ASN A 129 -12.47 16.22 11.45
C ASN A 129 -12.31 17.67 10.96
N LYS A 130 -11.40 17.94 10.03
CA LYS A 130 -11.29 19.23 9.32
C LYS A 130 -12.28 19.36 8.15
N GLY A 131 -13.23 18.43 8.02
CA GLY A 131 -14.30 18.45 7.02
C GLY A 131 -13.90 17.89 5.65
N TYR A 132 -12.70 17.34 5.51
CA TYR A 132 -12.29 16.71 4.25
C TYR A 132 -12.94 15.35 4.09
N GLN A 133 -13.36 15.03 2.86
CA GLN A 133 -13.73 13.67 2.49
C GLN A 133 -12.45 12.83 2.30
N VAL A 134 -12.09 12.07 3.33
CA VAL A 134 -10.84 11.29 3.35
C VAL A 134 -10.99 9.99 2.56
N ILE A 135 -10.09 9.77 1.61
CA ILE A 135 -9.94 8.52 0.86
C ILE A 135 -8.65 7.84 1.34
N ILE A 136 -8.80 6.78 2.12
CA ILE A 136 -7.67 6.04 2.67
C ILE A 136 -6.83 5.43 1.54
N SER A 137 -5.56 5.79 1.52
CA SER A 137 -4.58 5.48 0.46
C SER A 137 -3.23 5.11 1.08
N SER A 138 -3.24 4.54 2.29
CA SER A 138 -2.03 4.29 3.09
C SER A 138 -1.07 3.31 2.39
N PRO A 139 0.18 3.72 2.11
CA PRO A 139 1.11 2.98 1.25
C PRO A 139 1.61 1.69 1.87
N ASP A 140 1.61 1.60 3.19
CA ASP A 140 1.92 0.38 3.94
C ASP A 140 0.87 -0.73 3.77
N TYR A 141 -0.20 -0.51 3.00
CA TYR A 141 -1.19 -1.51 2.59
C TYR A 141 -1.58 -1.42 1.11
N LEU A 142 -1.84 -0.21 0.62
CA LEU A 142 -2.62 0.04 -0.61
C LEU A 142 -1.77 0.39 -1.84
N TYR A 143 -0.46 0.50 -1.68
CA TYR A 143 0.46 0.72 -2.80
C TYR A 143 0.83 -0.62 -3.44
N MET A 144 0.34 -0.81 -4.66
CA MET A 144 0.56 -1.98 -5.50
C MET A 144 1.81 -1.83 -6.39
N ASP A 145 2.58 -0.77 -6.25
CA ASP A 145 3.96 -0.71 -6.78
C ASP A 145 4.96 -1.34 -5.80
N PHE A 146 4.50 -1.77 -4.61
CA PHE A 146 5.32 -2.48 -3.64
C PHE A 146 5.36 -3.99 -3.88
N PRO A 147 6.42 -4.71 -3.45
CA PRO A 147 6.54 -6.15 -3.60
C PRO A 147 5.37 -6.92 -3.05
N TYR A 148 5.11 -8.11 -3.59
CA TYR A 148 4.18 -9.06 -2.97
C TYR A 148 4.79 -9.74 -1.74
N GLU A 149 6.10 -9.95 -1.73
CA GLU A 149 6.81 -10.64 -0.65
C GLU A 149 8.23 -10.09 -0.52
N PHE A 150 8.87 -10.38 0.62
CA PHE A 150 10.23 -9.96 0.89
C PHE A 150 11.25 -10.92 0.23
N ASP A 151 11.41 -10.78 -1.09
CA ASP A 151 12.41 -11.48 -1.89
C ASP A 151 13.12 -10.46 -2.80
N PRO A 152 14.47 -10.43 -2.87
CA PRO A 152 15.21 -9.49 -3.72
C PRO A 152 14.91 -9.63 -5.23
N LYS A 153 14.29 -10.74 -5.66
CA LYS A 153 13.84 -10.98 -7.03
C LYS A 153 12.43 -10.45 -7.30
N GLU A 154 11.69 -10.01 -6.29
CA GLU A 154 10.40 -9.36 -6.50
C GLU A 154 10.55 -7.95 -7.07
N ARG A 155 9.56 -7.56 -7.86
CA ARG A 155 9.46 -6.20 -8.40
C ARG A 155 8.83 -5.28 -7.37
N GLY A 156 9.30 -4.04 -7.33
CA GLY A 156 8.59 -2.94 -6.69
C GLY A 156 9.49 -2.01 -5.90
N TYR A 157 9.00 -0.80 -5.68
CA TYR A 157 9.55 0.11 -4.68
C TYR A 157 9.06 -0.27 -3.30
N TYR A 158 9.67 0.28 -2.26
CA TYR A 158 9.51 -0.31 -0.94
C TYR A 158 9.79 0.73 0.16
N TRP A 159 9.53 2.01 -0.07
CA TRP A 159 9.89 3.02 0.92
C TRP A 159 9.07 2.92 2.23
N ALA A 160 7.80 2.45 2.14
CA ALA A 160 6.84 2.42 3.26
C ALA A 160 6.57 1.03 3.85
N THR A 161 6.77 -0.07 3.12
CA THR A 161 6.68 -1.42 3.69
C THR A 161 7.36 -2.44 2.78
N ARG A 162 7.79 -3.59 3.33
CA ARG A 162 8.52 -4.62 2.56
C ARG A 162 7.66 -5.41 1.60
N TYR A 163 6.36 -5.50 1.86
CA TYR A 163 5.46 -6.19 0.97
C TYR A 163 3.99 -5.83 1.24
N ASN A 164 3.17 -5.94 0.19
CA ASN A 164 1.70 -5.84 0.21
C ASN A 164 1.09 -6.98 -0.63
N HIS A 165 1.09 -8.23 -0.14
CA HIS A 165 0.37 -9.33 -0.81
C HIS A 165 -1.13 -9.30 -0.50
N SER A 166 -1.90 -10.14 -1.21
CA SER A 166 -3.36 -10.21 -1.09
C SER A 166 -3.86 -10.43 0.34
N ARG A 167 -3.21 -11.26 1.17
CA ARG A 167 -3.61 -11.44 2.58
C ARG A 167 -3.45 -10.16 3.39
N LYS A 168 -2.33 -9.46 3.24
CA LYS A 168 -2.09 -8.20 3.95
C LYS A 168 -3.09 -7.11 3.53
N MET A 169 -3.38 -7.00 2.23
CA MET A 169 -4.42 -6.07 1.75
C MET A 169 -5.82 -6.46 2.23
N PHE A 170 -6.13 -7.75 2.30
CA PHE A 170 -7.40 -8.25 2.82
C PHE A 170 -7.54 -8.02 4.33
N ALA A 171 -6.43 -8.09 5.09
CA ALA A 171 -6.39 -7.87 6.53
C ALA A 171 -6.46 -6.40 6.94
N PHE A 172 -6.45 -5.48 5.98
CA PHE A 172 -6.52 -4.05 6.26
C PHE A 172 -7.93 -3.67 6.73
N ALA A 173 -8.02 -3.04 7.90
CA ALA A 173 -9.24 -2.45 8.44
C ALA A 173 -9.24 -0.93 8.18
N PRO A 174 -9.84 -0.43 7.07
CA PRO A 174 -9.76 0.97 6.68
C PRO A 174 -10.55 1.91 7.60
N ASP A 175 -11.64 1.45 8.22
CA ASP A 175 -12.49 2.29 9.08
C ASP A 175 -12.02 2.36 10.55
N ASN A 176 -11.11 1.48 10.95
CA ASN A 176 -10.49 1.44 12.27
C ASN A 176 -8.97 1.31 12.15
N LEU A 177 -8.32 2.39 11.70
CA LEU A 177 -6.89 2.37 11.40
C LEU A 177 -6.00 1.90 12.57
N PRO A 178 -6.27 2.24 13.85
CA PRO A 178 -5.47 1.75 14.96
C PRO A 178 -5.43 0.21 15.09
N GLN A 179 -6.52 -0.49 14.75
CA GLN A 179 -6.60 -1.96 14.85
C GLN A 179 -5.47 -2.68 14.12
N ASN A 180 -5.01 -2.09 13.01
CA ASN A 180 -3.97 -2.68 12.17
C ASN A 180 -2.62 -2.83 12.90
N ALA A 181 -2.40 -2.17 14.04
CA ALA A 181 -1.22 -2.39 14.89
C ALA A 181 -1.17 -3.80 15.53
N GLU A 182 -2.31 -4.47 15.65
CA GLU A 182 -2.40 -5.85 16.13
C GLU A 182 -2.18 -6.87 15.01
N THR A 183 -2.63 -6.56 13.79
CA THR A 183 -2.66 -7.51 12.66
C THR A 183 -1.49 -7.34 11.68
N SER A 184 -0.54 -6.44 11.95
CA SER A 184 0.56 -6.14 11.03
C SER A 184 1.82 -5.64 11.71
N PHE A 185 2.88 -5.56 10.92
CA PHE A 185 4.19 -5.04 11.33
C PHE A 185 4.55 -3.79 10.52
N ASP A 186 5.47 -3.00 11.07
CA ASP A 186 6.06 -1.86 10.37
C ASP A 186 6.93 -2.30 9.18
N ARG A 187 7.54 -1.33 8.50
CA ARG A 187 8.37 -1.59 7.32
C ARG A 187 9.61 -2.45 7.58
N ASP A 188 10.09 -2.52 8.82
CA ASP A 188 11.29 -3.25 9.21
C ASP A 188 10.92 -4.60 9.88
N GLY A 189 9.63 -4.92 9.96
CA GLY A 189 9.11 -6.15 10.53
C GLY A 189 8.90 -6.09 12.04
N ASN A 190 8.94 -4.91 12.65
CA ASN A 190 8.68 -4.73 14.08
C ASN A 190 7.20 -4.50 14.35
N GLY A 191 6.74 -4.91 15.53
CA GLY A 191 5.43 -4.51 16.02
C GLY A 191 5.40 -2.99 16.25
N PHE A 192 4.24 -2.36 16.08
CA PHE A 192 4.01 -0.97 16.43
C PHE A 192 2.77 -0.83 17.29
N SER A 193 2.55 0.36 17.85
CA SER A 193 1.33 0.68 18.60
C SER A 193 0.58 1.81 17.93
N ALA A 194 -0.74 1.73 17.97
CA ALA A 194 -1.63 2.78 17.50
C ALA A 194 -2.81 2.93 18.45
N LYS A 195 -3.26 4.16 18.67
CA LYS A 195 -4.33 4.46 19.63
C LYS A 195 -5.34 5.40 19.00
N GLY A 196 -6.62 5.10 19.17
CA GLY A 196 -7.68 6.06 18.91
C GLY A 196 -7.54 7.25 19.86
N SER A 197 -7.24 8.44 19.35
CA SER A 197 -6.92 9.62 20.18
C SER A 197 -7.79 10.83 19.88
N VAL A 198 -8.68 10.74 18.90
CA VAL A 198 -9.60 11.80 18.48
C VAL A 198 -11.00 11.23 18.29
N GLU A 199 -12.00 12.10 18.18
CA GLU A 199 -13.33 11.68 17.74
C GLU A 199 -13.26 11.21 16.28
N ALA A 200 -13.95 10.11 15.96
CA ALA A 200 -13.95 9.55 14.61
C ALA A 200 -15.01 10.22 13.74
N THR A 201 -14.56 10.87 12.67
CA THR A 201 -15.40 11.17 11.50
C THR A 201 -15.22 10.05 10.47
N PRO A 202 -16.29 9.50 9.89
CA PRO A 202 -16.20 8.45 8.88
C PRO A 202 -15.36 8.86 7.67
N PHE A 203 -14.63 7.89 7.11
CA PHE A 203 -13.92 8.09 5.86
C PHE A 203 -14.88 7.97 4.66
N TYR A 204 -14.54 8.65 3.57
CA TYR A 204 -15.34 8.64 2.34
C TYR A 204 -15.15 7.34 1.54
N GLY A 205 -13.96 6.72 1.66
CA GLY A 205 -13.66 5.44 1.04
C GLY A 205 -12.18 5.11 1.11
N MET A 206 -11.75 4.16 0.28
CA MET A 206 -10.36 3.76 0.11
C MET A 206 -9.98 3.65 -1.36
N SER A 207 -8.70 3.73 -1.66
CA SER A 207 -8.15 3.61 -3.01
C SER A 207 -6.83 2.86 -2.96
N ALA A 208 -6.65 1.88 -3.85
CA ALA A 208 -5.35 1.24 -4.09
C ALA A 208 -4.62 1.92 -5.25
N GLN A 209 -3.31 2.06 -5.14
CA GLN A 209 -2.47 2.82 -6.06
C GLN A 209 -1.54 1.88 -6.82
N LEU A 210 -1.21 2.25 -8.06
CA LEU A 210 -0.04 1.71 -8.73
C LEU A 210 0.79 2.89 -9.26
N TRP A 211 1.98 3.06 -8.69
CA TRP A 211 3.02 3.92 -9.25
C TRP A 211 3.92 3.14 -10.22
N SER A 212 4.45 3.82 -11.24
CA SER A 212 4.96 3.15 -12.43
C SER A 212 6.47 3.24 -12.65
N GLU A 213 7.25 3.68 -11.66
CA GLU A 213 8.70 3.89 -11.79
C GLU A 213 9.42 2.63 -12.29
N THR A 214 9.03 1.47 -11.75
CA THR A 214 9.58 0.17 -12.14
C THR A 214 8.62 -0.68 -12.96
N VAL A 215 7.45 -0.15 -13.32
CA VAL A 215 6.42 -0.82 -14.12
C VAL A 215 6.44 -0.20 -15.52
N ARG A 216 7.10 -0.89 -16.46
CA ARG A 216 7.41 -0.35 -17.80
C ARG A 216 6.57 -0.94 -18.92
N THR A 217 5.79 -1.98 -18.62
CA THR A 217 4.96 -2.70 -19.60
C THR A 217 3.63 -3.06 -18.99
N ASP A 218 2.61 -3.25 -19.82
CA ASP A 218 1.26 -3.62 -19.37
C ASP A 218 1.26 -4.95 -18.61
N ALA A 219 2.04 -5.95 -19.07
CA ALA A 219 2.21 -7.20 -18.32
C ALA A 219 2.81 -7.00 -16.91
N GLN A 220 3.67 -5.99 -16.71
CA GLN A 220 4.19 -5.64 -15.39
C GLN A 220 3.11 -4.93 -14.55
N TYR A 221 2.29 -4.09 -15.16
CA TYR A 221 1.12 -3.49 -14.51
C TYR A 221 0.20 -4.60 -13.98
N GLU A 222 -0.14 -5.56 -14.83
CA GLU A 222 -1.04 -6.65 -14.49
C GLU A 222 -0.45 -7.57 -13.42
N TYR A 223 0.85 -7.87 -13.49
CA TYR A 223 1.58 -8.61 -12.44
C TYR A 223 1.48 -7.90 -11.09
N MET A 224 1.71 -6.58 -11.08
CA MET A 224 1.74 -5.79 -9.85
C MET A 224 0.35 -5.57 -9.26
N VAL A 225 -0.69 -5.46 -10.09
CA VAL A 225 -2.08 -5.18 -9.64
C VAL A 225 -2.82 -6.47 -9.28
N PHE A 226 -2.70 -7.52 -10.09
CA PHE A 226 -3.46 -8.75 -9.94
C PHE A 226 -2.62 -9.89 -9.34
N PRO A 227 -3.17 -10.65 -8.37
CA PRO A 227 -4.58 -10.64 -7.96
C PRO A 227 -4.92 -9.75 -6.74
N ARG A 228 -3.95 -9.05 -6.14
CA ARG A 228 -4.17 -8.36 -4.85
C ARG A 228 -5.20 -7.24 -4.88
N VAL A 229 -5.44 -6.62 -6.03
CA VAL A 229 -6.53 -5.64 -6.20
C VAL A 229 -7.92 -6.22 -5.86
N ILE A 230 -8.11 -7.54 -6.00
CA ILE A 230 -9.36 -8.20 -5.62
C ILE A 230 -9.55 -8.17 -4.09
N ALA A 231 -8.47 -8.25 -3.32
CA ALA A 231 -8.53 -8.09 -1.87
C ALA A 231 -8.84 -6.63 -1.48
N ALA A 232 -8.28 -5.66 -2.20
CA ALA A 232 -8.62 -4.25 -2.03
C ALA A 232 -10.10 -3.98 -2.37
N ALA A 233 -10.62 -4.57 -3.45
CA ALA A 233 -12.02 -4.43 -3.84
C ALA A 233 -12.98 -5.01 -2.78
N GLU A 234 -12.61 -6.16 -2.22
CA GLU A 234 -13.36 -6.82 -1.16
C GLU A 234 -13.40 -5.95 0.13
N ARG A 235 -12.27 -5.37 0.56
CA ARG A 235 -12.24 -4.42 1.69
C ARG A 235 -12.89 -3.06 1.40
N ALA A 236 -12.90 -2.61 0.15
CA ALA A 236 -13.58 -1.37 -0.24
C ALA A 236 -15.10 -1.51 -0.27
N TRP A 237 -15.62 -2.73 -0.43
CA TRP A 237 -17.04 -3.00 -0.58
C TRP A 237 -17.70 -3.52 0.69
N HIS A 238 -17.03 -4.43 1.39
CA HIS A 238 -17.55 -5.13 2.55
C HIS A 238 -16.84 -4.65 3.81
N LYS A 239 -17.54 -4.56 4.95
CA LYS A 239 -16.91 -4.47 6.27
C LYS A 239 -17.07 -5.83 6.94
N ALA A 240 -15.97 -6.53 7.17
CA ALA A 240 -15.98 -7.86 7.75
C ALA A 240 -16.24 -7.86 9.26
N GLU A 241 -16.66 -8.99 9.82
CA GLU A 241 -17.00 -9.12 11.25
C GLU A 241 -15.80 -8.89 12.18
N TRP A 242 -14.58 -9.20 11.72
CA TRP A 242 -13.34 -8.97 12.45
C TRP A 242 -12.87 -7.49 12.37
N GLU A 243 -13.48 -6.66 11.53
CA GLU A 243 -13.22 -5.21 11.47
C GLU A 243 -14.00 -4.50 12.57
N GLN A 244 -13.32 -4.19 13.67
CA GLN A 244 -13.94 -3.62 14.86
C GLN A 244 -14.35 -2.17 14.62
N ASP A 245 -15.41 -1.74 15.30
CA ASP A 245 -15.74 -0.32 15.37
C ASP A 245 -14.62 0.48 16.05
N TYR A 246 -14.34 1.66 15.49
CA TYR A 246 -13.39 2.58 16.09
C TYR A 246 -13.81 2.95 17.52
N GLN A 247 -12.84 2.98 18.43
CA GLN A 247 -13.04 3.43 19.79
C GLN A 247 -11.97 4.46 20.16
N ALA A 248 -12.43 5.68 20.47
CA ALA A 248 -11.57 6.67 21.11
C ALA A 248 -11.01 6.07 22.40
N SER A 249 -9.72 6.31 22.67
CA SER A 249 -8.90 5.77 23.76
C SER A 249 -8.45 4.31 23.66
N ARG A 250 -8.94 3.50 22.70
CA ARG A 250 -8.44 2.13 22.53
C ARG A 250 -7.07 2.13 21.89
N ALA A 251 -6.12 1.47 22.53
CA ALA A 251 -4.77 1.24 22.02
C ALA A 251 -4.64 -0.20 21.54
N TYR A 252 -4.03 -0.39 20.38
CA TYR A 252 -3.71 -1.68 19.79
C TYR A 252 -2.19 -1.82 19.67
N SER A 253 -1.73 -3.05 19.82
CA SER A 253 -0.36 -3.49 19.59
C SER A 253 -0.38 -4.99 19.29
N GLN A 254 0.78 -5.61 19.11
CA GLN A 254 0.88 -7.06 18.90
C GLN A 254 0.36 -7.89 20.09
N GLU A 255 0.14 -7.25 21.25
CA GLU A 255 -0.29 -7.88 22.49
C GLU A 255 -1.76 -7.61 22.86
N SER A 256 -2.47 -6.76 22.11
CA SER A 256 -3.80 -6.28 22.52
C SER A 256 -4.92 -7.32 22.42
N ASN A 257 -4.78 -8.34 21.57
CA ASN A 257 -5.70 -9.48 21.42
C ASN A 257 -7.19 -9.08 21.33
N TYR A 258 -7.50 -7.96 20.67
CA TYR A 258 -8.87 -7.52 20.46
C TYR A 258 -9.46 -8.06 19.16
N VAL A 259 -8.64 -8.35 18.16
CA VAL A 259 -9.08 -8.83 16.85
C VAL A 259 -9.29 -10.34 16.93
N ASP A 260 -10.46 -10.81 16.51
CA ASP A 260 -10.75 -12.24 16.45
C ASP A 260 -10.01 -12.88 15.26
N ASP A 261 -8.81 -13.40 15.53
CA ASP A 261 -7.97 -14.09 14.55
C ASP A 261 -8.63 -15.36 13.98
N ALA A 262 -9.50 -16.03 14.73
CA ALA A 262 -10.21 -17.20 14.23
C ALA A 262 -11.23 -16.81 13.15
N THR A 263 -12.00 -15.75 13.41
CA THR A 263 -12.95 -15.18 12.43
C THR A 263 -12.22 -14.62 11.21
N PHE A 264 -11.12 -13.87 11.41
CA PHE A 264 -10.28 -13.40 10.31
C PHE A 264 -9.71 -14.56 9.47
N THR A 265 -9.14 -15.57 10.13
CA THR A 265 -8.54 -16.72 9.45
C THR A 265 -9.58 -17.50 8.66
N GLN A 266 -10.77 -17.71 9.20
CA GLN A 266 -11.86 -18.38 8.48
C GLN A 266 -12.28 -17.57 7.24
N ASP A 267 -12.39 -16.25 7.38
CA ASP A 267 -12.79 -15.36 6.29
C ASP A 267 -11.75 -15.29 5.18
N PHE A 268 -10.48 -15.10 5.54
CA PHE A 268 -9.38 -15.12 4.58
C PHE A 268 -9.26 -16.48 3.90
N ASN A 269 -9.47 -17.59 4.61
CA ASN A 269 -9.45 -18.92 4.00
C ASN A 269 -10.53 -19.07 2.93
N ARG A 270 -11.75 -18.58 3.16
CA ARG A 270 -12.82 -18.57 2.14
C ARG A 270 -12.42 -17.70 0.94
N PHE A 271 -11.92 -16.50 1.20
CA PHE A 271 -11.45 -15.57 0.16
C PHE A 271 -10.34 -16.19 -0.71
N ALA A 272 -9.30 -16.74 -0.09
CA ALA A 272 -8.14 -17.32 -0.78
C ALA A 272 -8.53 -18.55 -1.63
N ASN A 273 -9.46 -19.39 -1.15
CA ASN A 273 -9.99 -20.51 -1.92
C ASN A 273 -10.86 -20.03 -3.09
N ALA A 274 -11.73 -19.04 -2.90
CA ALA A 274 -12.52 -18.46 -4.00
C ALA A 274 -11.61 -17.84 -5.06
N LEU A 275 -10.54 -17.15 -4.63
CA LEU A 275 -9.55 -16.58 -5.53
C LEU A 275 -8.84 -17.67 -6.34
N GLY A 276 -8.22 -18.66 -5.67
CA GLY A 276 -7.44 -19.71 -6.30
C GLY A 276 -8.25 -20.70 -7.16
N GLN A 277 -9.44 -21.09 -6.71
CA GLN A 277 -10.25 -22.10 -7.40
C GLN A 277 -11.20 -21.49 -8.46
N ARG A 278 -11.46 -20.18 -8.42
CA ARG A 278 -12.49 -19.56 -9.28
C ARG A 278 -12.08 -18.26 -9.93
N GLU A 279 -11.62 -17.26 -9.18
CA GLU A 279 -11.41 -15.91 -9.74
C GLU A 279 -10.16 -15.82 -10.62
N LEU A 280 -9.07 -16.53 -10.27
CA LEU A 280 -7.88 -16.59 -11.14
C LEU A 280 -8.20 -17.20 -12.51
N ASN A 281 -9.11 -18.18 -12.57
CA ASN A 281 -9.58 -18.75 -13.84
C ASN A 281 -10.32 -17.70 -14.70
N LYS A 282 -10.97 -16.70 -14.10
CA LYS A 282 -11.60 -15.61 -14.86
C LYS A 282 -10.55 -14.64 -15.39
N LEU A 283 -9.54 -14.32 -14.58
CA LEU A 283 -8.40 -13.50 -15.01
C LEU A 283 -7.63 -14.17 -16.17
N ALA A 284 -7.43 -15.49 -16.10
CA ALA A 284 -6.84 -16.29 -17.18
C ALA A 284 -7.65 -16.19 -18.48
N LYS A 285 -8.98 -16.34 -18.40
CA LYS A 285 -9.87 -16.18 -19.57
C LYS A 285 -9.89 -14.76 -20.15
N ALA A 286 -9.58 -13.76 -19.33
CA ALA A 286 -9.44 -12.37 -19.74
C ALA A 286 -8.02 -12.01 -20.19
N ASP A 287 -7.10 -12.98 -20.28
CA ASP A 287 -5.70 -12.82 -20.68
C ASP A 287 -4.88 -11.84 -19.78
N VAL A 288 -5.29 -11.67 -18.52
CA VAL A 288 -4.59 -10.82 -17.58
C VAL A 288 -3.29 -11.49 -17.11
N GLN A 289 -2.16 -10.80 -17.19
CA GLN A 289 -0.86 -11.31 -16.78
C GLN A 289 -0.61 -11.22 -15.25
N TYR A 290 -1.57 -11.69 -14.44
CA TYR A 290 -1.47 -11.68 -12.97
C TYR A 290 -0.26 -12.46 -12.43
N ARG A 291 0.19 -12.10 -11.23
CA ARG A 291 1.25 -12.81 -10.50
C ARG A 291 0.77 -14.18 -10.05
N LEU A 292 1.49 -15.22 -10.47
CA LEU A 292 1.41 -16.55 -9.87
C LEU A 292 2.32 -16.62 -8.63
N PRO A 293 1.82 -17.05 -7.46
CA PRO A 293 2.63 -17.11 -6.25
C PRO A 293 3.68 -18.22 -6.36
N VAL A 294 4.88 -17.97 -5.84
CA VAL A 294 5.84 -19.04 -5.62
C VAL A 294 5.29 -19.98 -4.52
N PRO A 295 5.36 -21.30 -4.67
CA PRO A 295 4.90 -22.22 -3.63
C PRO A 295 5.80 -22.16 -2.39
N GLY A 296 5.21 -22.36 -1.22
CA GLY A 296 5.97 -22.76 -0.03
C GLY A 296 6.23 -24.25 -0.07
N ALA A 297 7.39 -24.70 0.41
CA ALA A 297 7.72 -26.12 0.45
C ALA A 297 8.63 -26.50 1.62
N VAL A 298 8.50 -27.74 2.09
CA VAL A 298 9.37 -28.37 3.07
C VAL A 298 9.52 -29.85 2.75
N VAL A 299 10.70 -30.43 2.99
CA VAL A 299 10.90 -31.88 2.96
C VAL A 299 10.90 -32.40 4.40
N LYS A 300 10.03 -33.35 4.71
CA LYS A 300 9.97 -34.04 6.01
C LYS A 300 10.02 -35.54 5.76
N GLU A 301 10.95 -36.23 6.41
CA GLU A 301 11.10 -37.69 6.29
C GLU A 301 11.21 -38.16 4.82
N GLY A 302 11.99 -37.42 4.01
CA GLY A 302 12.18 -37.70 2.58
C GLY A 302 10.98 -37.37 1.68
N LYS A 303 9.89 -36.83 2.22
CA LYS A 303 8.69 -36.46 1.45
C LYS A 303 8.53 -34.97 1.29
N LEU A 304 8.18 -34.54 0.08
CA LEU A 304 7.91 -33.14 -0.26
C LEU A 304 6.49 -32.73 0.14
N TYR A 305 6.38 -31.66 0.91
CA TYR A 305 5.11 -31.01 1.23
C TYR A 305 5.13 -29.59 0.65
N MET A 306 4.09 -29.23 -0.10
CA MET A 306 3.98 -27.92 -0.74
C MET A 306 2.64 -27.26 -0.42
N ASN A 307 2.64 -25.93 -0.37
CA ASN A 307 1.42 -25.13 -0.26
C ASN A 307 1.50 -23.87 -1.15
N SER A 308 0.39 -23.15 -1.22
CA SER A 308 0.27 -21.89 -1.95
C SER A 308 -0.63 -20.93 -1.18
N GLY A 309 -0.39 -19.63 -1.33
CA GLY A 309 -1.26 -18.58 -0.80
C GLY A 309 -2.65 -18.54 -1.45
N PHE A 310 -2.83 -19.23 -2.59
CA PHE A 310 -4.11 -19.40 -3.27
C PHE A 310 -4.38 -20.89 -3.50
N PRO A 311 -5.03 -21.57 -2.55
CA PRO A 311 -5.43 -22.97 -2.71
C PRO A 311 -6.27 -23.16 -3.97
N GLY A 312 -5.95 -24.19 -4.77
CA GLY A 312 -6.56 -24.44 -6.07
C GLY A 312 -5.64 -24.21 -7.27
N ILE A 313 -4.57 -23.42 -7.11
CA ILE A 313 -3.52 -23.32 -8.13
C ILE A 313 -2.72 -24.62 -8.17
N ALA A 314 -2.44 -25.11 -9.39
CA ALA A 314 -1.60 -26.28 -9.58
C ALA A 314 -0.14 -25.99 -9.20
N LEU A 315 0.47 -26.94 -8.50
CA LEU A 315 1.87 -26.84 -8.07
C LEU A 315 2.68 -27.91 -8.79
N GLN A 316 3.91 -27.57 -9.14
CA GLN A 316 4.84 -28.50 -9.77
C GLN A 316 6.18 -28.51 -9.05
N TYR A 317 6.84 -29.65 -9.15
CA TYR A 317 8.20 -29.83 -8.67
C TYR A 317 9.06 -30.53 -9.73
N SER A 318 10.38 -30.38 -9.62
CA SER A 318 11.39 -31.04 -10.45
C SER A 318 12.54 -31.50 -9.56
N VAL A 319 13.07 -32.69 -9.87
CA VAL A 319 14.23 -33.31 -9.19
C VAL A 319 15.45 -33.43 -10.11
N ASP A 320 15.36 -32.80 -11.29
CA ASP A 320 16.35 -32.83 -12.36
C ASP A 320 16.61 -31.40 -12.90
N ARG A 321 16.63 -30.42 -11.99
CA ARG A 321 16.96 -29.00 -12.28
C ARG A 321 16.10 -28.37 -13.39
N GLY A 322 14.82 -28.73 -13.40
CA GLY A 322 13.81 -28.18 -14.31
C GLY A 322 13.75 -28.84 -15.68
N GLU A 323 14.47 -29.95 -15.92
CA GLU A 323 14.36 -30.73 -17.16
C GLU A 323 12.97 -31.37 -17.28
N ASN A 324 12.45 -31.98 -16.21
CA ASN A 324 11.10 -32.53 -16.15
C ASN A 324 10.33 -31.99 -14.95
N TRP A 325 9.06 -31.62 -15.18
CA TRP A 325 8.17 -31.09 -14.16
C TRP A 325 7.04 -32.07 -13.87
N GLN A 326 6.86 -32.39 -12.59
CA GLN A 326 5.82 -33.28 -12.09
C GLN A 326 4.78 -32.47 -11.31
N ASN A 327 3.50 -32.84 -11.45
CA ASN A 327 2.43 -32.23 -10.67
C ASN A 327 2.51 -32.70 -9.22
N TYR A 328 2.35 -31.77 -8.29
CA TYR A 328 2.28 -32.08 -6.88
C TYR A 328 0.84 -32.45 -6.51
N GLU A 329 0.67 -33.64 -5.94
CA GLU A 329 -0.60 -34.14 -5.43
C GLU A 329 -0.57 -34.17 -3.90
N PRO A 330 -1.32 -33.32 -3.19
CA PRO A 330 -1.25 -33.21 -1.73
C PRO A 330 -1.52 -34.54 -0.99
N ASN A 331 -2.38 -35.39 -1.54
CA ASN A 331 -2.72 -36.69 -0.97
C ASN A 331 -1.66 -37.77 -1.22
N HIS A 332 -0.66 -37.49 -2.06
CA HIS A 332 0.40 -38.41 -2.45
C HIS A 332 1.75 -37.68 -2.47
N ALA A 333 2.17 -37.19 -1.30
CA ALA A 333 3.45 -36.48 -1.14
C ALA A 333 4.62 -37.33 -1.71
N PRO A 334 5.38 -36.83 -2.69
CA PRO A 334 6.39 -37.62 -3.39
C PRO A 334 7.65 -37.76 -2.54
N ASN A 335 8.33 -38.91 -2.67
CA ASN A 335 9.67 -39.08 -2.10
C ASN A 335 10.67 -38.30 -2.97
N VAL A 336 11.49 -37.47 -2.33
CA VAL A 336 12.47 -36.60 -3.00
C VAL A 336 13.78 -36.58 -2.23
N SER A 337 14.87 -36.31 -2.93
CA SER A 337 16.20 -36.11 -2.35
C SER A 337 17.01 -35.15 -3.21
N GLY A 338 18.02 -34.52 -2.62
CA GLY A 338 18.92 -33.61 -3.32
C GLY A 338 18.34 -32.20 -3.47
N GLU A 339 18.53 -31.60 -4.64
CA GLU A 339 18.00 -30.28 -4.99
C GLU A 339 16.63 -30.42 -5.65
N ILE A 340 15.60 -29.79 -5.07
CA ILE A 340 14.24 -29.80 -5.57
C ILE A 340 13.90 -28.40 -6.07
N TRP A 341 13.37 -28.29 -7.28
CA TRP A 341 12.89 -27.04 -7.86
C TRP A 341 11.37 -27.03 -7.79
N ILE A 342 10.77 -25.89 -7.45
CA ILE A 342 9.32 -25.75 -7.28
C ILE A 342 8.79 -24.52 -8.02
N ARG A 343 7.55 -24.62 -8.51
CA ARG A 343 6.79 -23.51 -9.10
C ARG A 343 5.30 -23.75 -9.00
N SER A 344 4.49 -22.70 -9.11
CA SER A 344 3.06 -22.83 -9.41
C SER A 344 2.84 -22.67 -10.91
N VAL A 345 1.74 -23.21 -11.41
CA VAL A 345 1.39 -23.19 -12.84
C VAL A 345 -0.09 -22.91 -13.04
N ASP A 346 -0.38 -22.15 -14.08
CA ASP A 346 -1.73 -22.01 -14.62
C ASP A 346 -1.77 -22.59 -16.04
N TYR A 347 -2.49 -23.70 -16.18
CA TYR A 347 -2.61 -24.43 -17.45
C TYR A 347 -3.51 -23.74 -18.47
N GLN A 348 -4.37 -22.80 -18.07
CA GLN A 348 -5.24 -22.11 -19.04
C GLN A 348 -4.44 -21.14 -19.89
N VAL A 349 -3.47 -20.46 -19.28
CA VAL A 349 -2.59 -19.48 -19.93
C VAL A 349 -1.18 -20.03 -20.19
N GLN A 350 -0.90 -21.28 -19.81
CA GLN A 350 0.41 -21.92 -19.95
C GLN A 350 1.55 -21.10 -19.32
N ARG A 351 1.28 -20.45 -18.18
CA ARG A 351 2.23 -19.63 -17.42
C ARG A 351 2.62 -20.32 -16.12
N ALA A 352 3.83 -20.08 -15.66
CA ALA A 352 4.31 -20.54 -14.37
C ALA A 352 4.84 -19.37 -13.53
N SER A 353 4.82 -19.53 -12.20
CA SER A 353 5.59 -18.63 -11.32
C SER A 353 7.09 -18.75 -11.63
N ARG A 354 7.87 -17.81 -11.10
CA ARG A 354 9.32 -18.04 -11.03
C ARG A 354 9.62 -19.31 -10.23
N VAL A 355 10.76 -19.92 -10.54
CA VAL A 355 11.23 -21.13 -9.87
C VAL A 355 12.02 -20.76 -8.61
N THR A 356 11.75 -21.48 -7.52
CA THR A 356 12.60 -21.51 -6.32
C THR A 356 13.09 -22.92 -6.07
N ARG A 357 14.10 -23.03 -5.19
CA ARG A 357 14.74 -24.31 -4.87
C ARG A 357 14.84 -24.52 -3.38
N LEU A 358 14.78 -25.78 -2.98
CA LEU A 358 15.12 -26.25 -1.64
C LEU A 358 16.08 -27.44 -1.77
N THR A 359 16.97 -27.57 -0.81
CA THR A 359 17.94 -28.67 -0.75
C THR A 359 17.64 -29.50 0.48
N THR A 360 17.60 -30.83 0.33
CA THR A 360 17.54 -31.72 1.50
C THR A 360 18.89 -31.77 2.16
N GLU A 361 18.95 -31.61 3.48
CA GLU A 361 20.13 -32.00 4.25
C GLU A 361 20.28 -33.51 4.15
N ASN A 362 21.48 -33.98 3.80
CA ASN A 362 21.80 -35.41 3.69
C ASN A 362 21.87 -36.07 5.06
#